data_AF-A0A959H911-F1
#
_entry.id   AF-A0A959H911-F1
#
_cell.length_a   1.000
_cell.length_b   1.000
_cell.length_c   1.000
_cell.angle_alpha   90.00
_cell.angle_beta   90.00
_cell.angle_gamma   90.00
#
_symmetry.space_group_name_H-M   'P 1'
#
loop_
_entity.id
_entity.type
_entity.pdbx_description
1 polymer ?
#
loop_
_entity_poly.entity_id
_entity_poly.type
_entity_poly.pdbx_seq_one_letter_code
_entity_poly.pdbx_strand_id
1 'polypeptide(L)'
;SPREVIAALEPVLYELKNRQPELEVIITVSPVRHIRDGLVENQRSKATLLLATGELCEQLPFAHYFPSYEIMMDELRGYRFYAADMIHPTEVAISYIWQRFGQAFFDEDTQLLMQRIEKVIAAARHRPFHPASEPHQRFLRQQLDIIAQLERDFSFLNLSRERAAFEQQLTGARR
;
A
#
# COMPACT_ATOMS: atom_id res chain seq x y z
N SER A 1 -10.63 -25.78 -0.20
CA SER A 1 -9.62 -26.47 -1.04
C SER A 1 -9.22 -25.55 -2.20
N PRO A 2 -8.12 -25.82 -2.94
CA PRO A 2 -7.74 -24.94 -4.05
C PRO A 2 -8.83 -24.83 -5.12
N ARG A 3 -9.47 -25.95 -5.47
CA ARG A 3 -10.59 -26.02 -6.42
C ARG A 3 -11.78 -25.15 -6.01
N GLU A 4 -12.13 -25.12 -4.72
CA GLU A 4 -13.22 -24.29 -4.22
C GLU A 4 -12.90 -22.80 -4.33
N VAL A 5 -11.65 -22.41 -4.09
CA VAL A 5 -11.20 -21.02 -4.23
C VAL A 5 -11.25 -20.59 -5.70
N ILE A 6 -10.74 -21.43 -6.61
CA ILE A 6 -10.77 -21.18 -8.05
C ILE A 6 -12.21 -21.05 -8.54
N ALA A 7 -13.07 -22.02 -8.21
CA ALA A 7 -14.47 -22.02 -8.62
C ALA A 7 -15.25 -20.79 -8.12
N ALA A 8 -14.84 -20.20 -7.00
CA ALA A 8 -15.45 -18.99 -6.46
C ALA A 8 -14.91 -17.70 -7.14
N LEU A 9 -13.61 -17.63 -7.43
CA LEU A 9 -12.97 -16.42 -7.93
C LEU A 9 -13.02 -16.30 -9.45
N GLU A 10 -12.84 -17.40 -10.18
CA GLU A 10 -12.75 -17.38 -11.64
C GLU A 10 -13.97 -16.70 -12.30
N PRO A 11 -15.24 -17.00 -11.94
CA PRO A 11 -16.39 -16.34 -12.57
C PRO A 11 -16.41 -14.83 -12.33
N VAL A 12 -15.98 -14.40 -11.14
CA VAL A 12 -15.90 -12.98 -10.77
C VAL A 12 -14.82 -12.27 -11.59
N LEU A 13 -13.65 -12.89 -11.74
CA LEU A 13 -12.55 -12.33 -12.52
C LEU A 13 -12.92 -12.19 -13.99
N TYR A 14 -13.59 -13.19 -14.58
CA TYR A 14 -14.11 -13.09 -15.94
C TYR A 14 -15.18 -12.02 -16.08
N GLU A 15 -16.11 -11.90 -15.13
CA GLU A 15 -17.12 -10.85 -15.17
C GLU A 15 -16.48 -9.45 -15.16
N LEU A 16 -15.47 -9.24 -14.31
CA LEU A 16 -14.72 -7.99 -14.24
C LEU A 16 -14.00 -7.71 -15.57
N LYS A 17 -13.32 -8.70 -16.15
CA LYS A 17 -12.63 -8.57 -17.45
C LYS A 17 -13.58 -8.32 -18.61
N ASN A 18 -14.76 -8.94 -18.61
CA ASN A 18 -15.78 -8.72 -19.63
C ASN A 18 -16.36 -7.29 -19.57
N ARG A 19 -16.50 -6.74 -18.35
CA ARG A 19 -16.95 -5.36 -18.14
C ARG A 19 -15.87 -4.33 -18.46
N GLN A 20 -14.60 -4.68 -18.24
CA GLN A 20 -13.45 -3.83 -18.54
C GLN A 20 -12.33 -4.65 -19.20
N PRO A 21 -12.28 -4.70 -20.54
CA PRO A 21 -11.31 -5.53 -21.27
C PRO A 21 -9.84 -5.21 -20.97
N GLU A 22 -9.53 -3.97 -20.60
CA GLU A 22 -8.18 -3.54 -20.24
C GLU A 22 -7.81 -3.80 -18.76
N LEU A 23 -8.73 -4.35 -17.96
CA LEU A 23 -8.47 -4.59 -16.55
C LEU A 23 -7.43 -5.69 -16.34
N GLU A 24 -6.38 -5.36 -15.62
CA GLU A 24 -5.42 -6.33 -15.07
C GLU A 24 -5.70 -6.52 -13.57
N VAL A 25 -5.50 -7.73 -13.07
CA VAL A 25 -5.78 -8.10 -11.68
C VAL A 25 -4.49 -8.56 -11.01
N ILE A 26 -4.16 -7.95 -9.88
CA ILE A 26 -3.05 -8.41 -9.05
C ILE A 26 -3.63 -9.16 -7.84
N ILE A 27 -3.26 -10.43 -7.71
CA ILE A 27 -3.65 -11.31 -6.61
C ILE A 27 -2.46 -11.44 -5.67
N THR A 28 -2.72 -11.43 -4.36
CA THR A 28 -1.67 -11.64 -3.35
C THR A 28 -2.22 -12.41 -2.16
N VAL A 29 -1.40 -13.28 -1.57
CA VAL A 29 -1.73 -13.93 -0.30
C VAL A 29 -1.21 -13.06 0.83
N SER A 30 -2.08 -12.63 1.74
CA SER A 30 -1.67 -11.76 2.85
C SER A 30 -0.64 -12.43 3.77
N PRO A 31 0.40 -11.72 4.24
CA PRO A 31 1.37 -12.23 5.21
C PRO A 31 0.82 -12.35 6.65
N VAL A 32 -0.39 -11.87 6.92
CA VAL A 32 -1.01 -11.91 8.26
C VAL A 32 -1.22 -13.36 8.72
N ARG A 33 -0.86 -13.64 9.97
CA ARG A 33 -0.98 -14.97 10.59
C ARG A 33 -2.36 -15.17 11.23
N HIS A 34 -3.15 -16.09 10.70
CA HIS A 34 -4.45 -16.44 11.26
C HIS A 34 -4.29 -17.55 12.30
N ILE A 35 -3.77 -17.20 13.48
CA ILE A 35 -3.41 -18.19 14.51
C ILE A 35 -4.59 -18.70 15.35
N ARG A 36 -5.79 -18.12 15.20
CA ARG A 36 -6.99 -18.51 15.97
C ARG A 36 -7.36 -19.97 15.75
N ASP A 37 -7.18 -20.46 14.52
CA ASP A 37 -7.48 -21.84 14.12
C ASP A 37 -6.25 -22.77 14.24
N GLY A 38 -5.13 -22.25 14.75
CA GLY A 38 -3.87 -22.97 14.93
C GLY A 38 -2.85 -22.74 13.82
N LEU A 39 -1.57 -22.91 14.16
CA LEU A 39 -0.45 -22.67 13.23
C LEU A 39 -0.47 -23.62 12.02
N VAL A 40 -0.87 -24.87 12.23
CA VAL A 40 -0.98 -25.87 11.16
C VAL A 40 -2.06 -25.47 10.17
N GLU A 41 -3.23 -25.02 10.64
CA GLU A 41 -4.32 -24.59 9.77
C GLU A 41 -4.00 -23.26 9.06
N ASN A 42 -3.26 -22.36 9.70
CA ASN A 42 -2.70 -21.20 9.00
C ASN A 42 -1.82 -21.64 7.82
N GLN A 43 -0.88 -22.57 8.02
CA GLN A 43 -0.03 -23.03 6.91
C GLN A 43 -0.83 -23.73 5.81
N ARG A 44 -1.81 -24.57 6.17
CA ARG A 44 -2.68 -25.27 5.21
C ARG A 44 -3.53 -24.32 4.40
N SER A 45 -4.11 -23.30 5.04
CA SER A 45 -4.91 -22.29 4.36
C SER A 45 -4.05 -21.41 3.43
N LYS A 46 -2.86 -20.97 3.86
CA LYS A 46 -1.93 -20.23 2.99
C LYS A 46 -1.49 -21.07 1.79
N ALA A 47 -1.10 -22.33 2.00
CA ALA A 47 -0.75 -23.24 0.91
C ALA A 47 -1.92 -23.46 -0.07
N THR A 48 -3.14 -23.59 0.45
CA THR A 48 -4.36 -23.69 -0.37
C THR A 48 -4.56 -22.45 -1.25
N LEU A 49 -4.39 -21.25 -0.68
CA LEU A 49 -4.53 -19.99 -1.41
C LEU A 49 -3.43 -19.80 -2.45
N LEU A 50 -2.18 -20.18 -2.13
CA LEU A 50 -1.05 -20.10 -3.05
C LEU A 50 -1.25 -21.02 -4.26
N LEU A 51 -1.67 -22.27 -4.04
CA LEU A 51 -1.98 -23.21 -5.13
C LEU A 51 -3.10 -22.70 -6.03
N ALA A 52 -4.20 -22.21 -5.43
CA ALA A 52 -5.32 -21.66 -6.18
C ALA A 52 -4.93 -20.41 -6.98
N THR A 53 -4.12 -19.54 -6.39
CA THR A 53 -3.64 -18.31 -7.05
C THR A 53 -2.71 -18.64 -8.21
N GLY A 54 -1.79 -19.59 -8.04
CA GLY A 54 -0.91 -20.06 -9.11
C GLY A 54 -1.70 -20.58 -10.31
N GLU A 55 -2.68 -21.45 -10.06
CA GLU A 55 -3.53 -22.00 -11.12
C GLU A 55 -4.37 -20.91 -11.81
N LEU A 56 -4.94 -19.95 -11.07
CA LEU A 56 -5.64 -18.81 -11.66
C LEU A 56 -4.72 -17.96 -12.56
N CYS A 57 -3.50 -17.66 -12.11
CA CYS A 57 -2.54 -16.88 -12.89
C CYS A 57 -2.03 -17.63 -14.14
N GLU A 58 -1.95 -18.96 -14.10
CA GLU A 58 -1.63 -19.77 -15.29
C GLU A 58 -2.77 -19.79 -16.31
N GLN A 59 -4.03 -19.82 -15.84
CA GLN A 59 -5.21 -19.91 -16.69
C GLN A 59 -5.67 -18.55 -17.24
N LEU A 60 -5.46 -17.47 -16.47
CA LEU A 60 -5.97 -16.14 -16.76
C LEU A 60 -4.80 -15.19 -17.08
N PRO A 61 -4.54 -14.86 -18.36
CA PRO A 61 -3.41 -14.01 -18.75
C PRO A 61 -3.41 -12.60 -18.16
N PHE A 62 -4.56 -12.15 -17.65
CA PHE A 62 -4.75 -10.84 -17.03
C PHE A 62 -4.65 -10.86 -15.50
N ALA A 63 -4.33 -12.00 -14.91
CA ALA A 63 -4.18 -12.17 -13.47
C ALA A 63 -2.71 -12.41 -13.11
N HIS A 64 -2.18 -11.59 -12.21
CA HIS A 64 -0.77 -11.59 -11.82
C HIS A 64 -0.62 -11.84 -10.33
N TYR A 65 0.40 -12.59 -9.92
CA TYR A 65 0.68 -12.81 -8.51
C TYR A 65 1.71 -11.82 -7.97
N PHE A 66 1.39 -11.16 -6.85
CA PHE A 66 2.37 -10.40 -6.07
C PHE A 66 2.74 -11.15 -4.78
N PRO A 67 4.04 -11.45 -4.56
CA PRO A 67 4.48 -12.37 -3.51
C PRO A 67 4.64 -11.70 -2.12
N SER A 68 3.58 -11.06 -1.61
CA SER A 68 3.65 -10.36 -0.31
C SER A 68 3.85 -11.30 0.88
N TYR A 69 3.29 -12.52 0.80
CA TYR A 69 3.49 -13.56 1.81
C TYR A 69 4.95 -14.03 1.85
N GLU A 70 5.54 -14.34 0.69
CA GLU A 70 6.91 -14.81 0.56
C GLU A 70 7.90 -13.71 0.95
N ILE A 71 7.67 -12.45 0.54
CA ILE A 71 8.50 -11.33 1.00
C ILE A 71 8.53 -11.28 2.54
N MET A 72 7.37 -11.44 3.19
CA MET A 72 7.32 -11.47 4.64
C MET A 72 8.05 -12.69 5.23
N MET A 73 7.84 -13.88 4.66
CA MET A 73 8.41 -15.11 5.21
C MET A 73 9.92 -15.23 4.95
N ASP A 74 10.41 -14.72 3.82
CA ASP A 74 11.75 -15.01 3.31
C ASP A 74 12.70 -13.80 3.27
N GLU A 75 12.21 -12.61 2.95
CA GLU A 75 13.04 -11.40 2.95
C GLU A 75 13.00 -10.73 4.34
N LEU A 76 11.80 -10.58 4.91
CA LEU A 76 11.54 -9.97 6.21
C LEU A 76 11.47 -11.02 7.33
N ARG A 77 12.48 -11.89 7.37
CA ARG A 77 12.57 -12.96 8.36
C ARG A 77 12.66 -12.43 9.78
N GLY A 78 11.85 -13.02 10.66
CA GLY A 78 11.96 -12.91 12.11
C GLY A 78 10.88 -12.06 12.78
N TYR A 79 10.74 -12.27 14.09
CA TYR A 79 9.69 -11.65 14.90
C TYR A 79 9.73 -10.11 14.96
N ARG A 80 10.88 -9.49 14.67
CA ARG A 80 11.03 -8.02 14.63
C ARG A 80 10.15 -7.34 13.58
N PHE A 81 9.71 -8.10 12.58
CA PHE A 81 8.83 -7.59 11.52
C PHE A 81 7.35 -7.82 11.83
N TYR A 82 7.02 -8.46 12.95
CA TYR A 82 5.67 -8.55 13.46
C TYR A 82 5.44 -7.49 14.54
N ALA A 83 4.24 -6.93 14.57
CA ALA A 83 3.76 -6.09 15.63
C ALA A 83 3.67 -6.87 16.95
N ALA A 84 3.36 -6.15 18.05
CA ALA A 84 3.28 -6.73 19.39
C ALA A 84 2.31 -7.93 19.51
N ASP A 85 1.32 -8.01 18.63
CA ASP A 85 0.36 -9.13 18.56
C ASP A 85 0.92 -10.39 17.89
N MET A 86 2.13 -10.31 17.32
CA MET A 86 2.83 -11.41 16.63
C MET A 86 2.08 -11.97 15.41
N ILE A 87 1.11 -11.20 14.91
CA ILE A 87 0.17 -11.57 13.84
C ILE A 87 0.32 -10.62 12.65
N HIS A 88 0.30 -9.31 12.92
CA HIS A 88 0.33 -8.29 11.88
C HIS A 88 1.77 -7.86 11.60
N PRO A 89 2.10 -7.50 10.35
CA PRO A 89 3.39 -6.88 10.04
C PRO A 89 3.54 -5.53 10.75
N THR A 90 4.78 -5.13 11.05
CA THR A 90 5.11 -3.78 11.50
C THR A 90 5.01 -2.77 10.35
N GLU A 91 4.93 -1.48 10.67
CA GLU A 91 5.01 -0.39 9.68
C GLU A 91 6.25 -0.50 8.78
N VAL A 92 7.38 -0.96 9.33
CA VAL A 92 8.62 -1.19 8.55
C VAL A 92 8.41 -2.28 7.51
N ALA A 93 7.76 -3.38 7.89
CA ALA A 93 7.47 -4.48 6.99
C ALA A 93 6.44 -4.08 5.91
N ILE A 94 5.39 -3.36 6.30
CA ILE A 94 4.38 -2.81 5.38
C ILE A 94 5.05 -1.89 4.35
N SER A 95 5.90 -0.96 4.80
CA SER A 95 6.61 -0.03 3.92
C SER A 95 7.52 -0.76 2.93
N TYR A 96 8.22 -1.80 3.39
CA TYR A 96 9.08 -2.60 2.53
C TYR A 96 8.29 -3.37 1.46
N ILE A 97 7.18 -4.00 1.85
CA ILE A 97 6.29 -4.69 0.90
C ILE A 97 5.70 -3.71 -0.12
N TRP A 98 5.32 -2.50 0.33
CA TRP A 98 4.83 -1.44 -0.55
C TRP A 98 5.88 -0.98 -1.56
N GLN A 99 7.13 -0.84 -1.13
CA GLN A 99 8.25 -0.54 -2.03
C GLN A 99 8.43 -1.64 -3.09
N ARG A 100 8.40 -2.92 -2.70
CA ARG A 100 8.48 -4.06 -3.62
C ARG A 100 7.32 -4.07 -4.61
N PHE A 101 6.11 -3.74 -4.15
CA PHE A 101 4.93 -3.63 -4.99
C PHE A 101 5.11 -2.55 -6.06
N GLY A 102 5.53 -1.35 -5.64
CA GLY A 102 5.77 -0.25 -6.58
C GLY A 102 6.84 -0.56 -7.61
N GLN A 103 7.93 -1.21 -7.19
CA GLN A 103 8.99 -1.66 -8.11
C GLN A 103 8.51 -2.68 -9.15
N ALA A 104 7.52 -3.51 -8.80
CA ALA A 104 7.02 -4.55 -9.69
C ALA A 104 5.99 -4.04 -10.70
N PHE A 105 5.15 -3.07 -10.32
CA PHE A 105 3.95 -2.71 -11.09
C PHE A 105 3.86 -1.25 -11.53
N PHE A 106 4.69 -0.35 -11.00
CA PHE A 106 4.65 1.06 -11.38
C PHE A 106 5.81 1.42 -12.30
N ASP A 107 5.51 2.22 -13.32
CA ASP A 107 6.53 2.85 -14.15
C ASP A 107 7.35 3.89 -13.36
N GLU A 108 8.46 4.34 -13.96
CA GLU A 108 9.38 5.28 -13.32
C GLU A 108 8.70 6.60 -12.96
N ASP A 109 7.83 7.10 -13.84
CA ASP A 109 7.09 8.35 -13.62
C ASP A 109 6.13 8.23 -12.42
N THR A 110 5.42 7.12 -12.31
CA THR A 110 4.52 6.83 -11.18
C THR A 110 5.31 6.69 -9.88
N GLN A 111 6.45 5.98 -9.90
CA GLN A 111 7.32 5.86 -8.73
C GLN A 111 7.84 7.23 -8.28
N LEU A 112 8.25 8.09 -9.22
CA LEU A 112 8.70 9.45 -8.91
C LEU A 112 7.57 10.32 -8.33
N LEU A 113 6.36 10.22 -8.90
CA LEU A 113 5.19 10.92 -8.40
C LEU A 113 4.86 10.48 -6.96
N MET A 114 4.85 9.18 -6.71
CA MET A 114 4.61 8.63 -5.37
C MET A 114 5.61 9.14 -4.35
N GLN A 115 6.91 9.18 -4.67
CA GLN A 115 7.93 9.73 -3.78
C GLN A 115 7.67 11.20 -3.44
N ARG A 116 7.16 12.00 -4.38
CA ARG A 116 6.79 13.40 -4.13
C ARG A 116 5.59 13.48 -3.18
N ILE A 117 4.57 12.65 -3.39
CA ILE A 117 3.37 12.59 -2.54
C ILE A 117 3.71 12.11 -1.13
N GLU A 118 4.53 11.07 -0.99
CA GLU A 118 4.95 10.53 0.31
C GLU A 118 5.67 11.58 1.16
N LYS A 119 6.52 12.42 0.55
CA LYS A 119 7.17 13.54 1.24
C LYS A 119 6.16 14.54 1.81
N VAL A 120 5.11 14.87 1.04
CA VAL A 120 4.02 15.76 1.49
C VAL A 120 3.24 15.13 2.63
N ILE A 121 2.85 13.85 2.51
CA ILE A 121 2.12 13.12 3.55
C ILE A 121 2.96 13.05 4.84
N ALA A 122 4.24 12.72 4.73
CA ALA A 122 5.15 12.66 5.88
C ALA A 122 5.31 14.02 6.55
N ALA A 123 5.46 15.09 5.76
CA ALA A 123 5.52 16.46 6.25
C ALA A 123 4.23 16.87 6.98
N ALA A 124 3.05 16.49 6.47
CA ALA A 124 1.76 16.82 7.08
C ALA A 124 1.55 16.14 8.43
N ARG A 125 2.12 14.95 8.62
CA ARG A 125 2.06 14.19 9.89
C ARG A 125 3.08 14.67 10.93
N HIS A 126 4.08 15.44 10.52
CA HIS A 126 5.14 15.91 11.41
C HIS A 126 4.60 16.91 12.44
N ARG A 127 5.03 16.77 13.70
CA ARG A 127 4.70 17.70 14.80
C ARG A 127 5.91 18.61 15.08
N PRO A 128 5.85 19.92 14.77
CA PRO A 128 6.97 20.83 14.97
C PRO A 128 7.22 21.13 16.46
N PHE A 129 8.48 21.26 16.85
CA PHE A 129 8.86 21.72 18.21
C PHE A 129 8.60 23.23 18.40
N HIS A 130 8.82 24.04 17.35
CA HIS A 130 8.63 25.49 17.36
C HIS A 130 7.68 25.92 16.24
N PRO A 131 6.35 25.71 16.39
CA PRO A 131 5.38 25.97 15.33
C PRO A 131 5.35 27.45 14.89
N ALA A 132 5.56 28.40 15.80
CA ALA A 132 5.53 29.82 15.47
C ALA A 132 6.84 30.35 14.84
N SER A 133 7.89 29.52 14.72
CA SER A 133 9.18 29.97 14.18
C SER A 133 9.08 30.32 12.69
N GLU A 134 9.77 31.38 12.27
CA GLU A 134 9.79 31.79 10.86
C GLU A 134 10.24 30.66 9.90
N PRO A 135 11.28 29.86 10.21
CA PRO A 135 11.65 28.72 9.37
C PRO A 135 10.50 27.71 9.19
N HIS A 136 9.76 27.39 10.26
CA HIS A 136 8.64 26.46 10.16
C HIS A 136 7.48 27.06 9.37
N GLN A 137 7.16 28.33 9.57
CA GLN A 137 6.13 29.03 8.81
C GLN A 137 6.46 29.10 7.31
N ARG A 138 7.73 29.29 6.94
CA ARG A 138 8.19 29.20 5.54
C ARG A 138 8.04 27.79 4.99
N PHE A 139 8.43 26.78 5.76
CA PHE A 139 8.24 25.37 5.39
C PHE A 139 6.78 25.03 5.08
N LEU A 140 5.83 25.44 5.93
CA LEU A 140 4.41 25.20 5.72
C LEU A 140 3.90 25.81 4.40
N ARG A 141 4.29 27.07 4.10
CA ARG A 141 3.93 27.72 2.82
C ARG A 141 4.52 26.97 1.63
N GLN A 142 5.78 26.54 1.73
CA GLN A 142 6.42 25.74 0.69
C GLN A 142 5.68 24.42 0.44
N GLN A 143 5.19 23.74 1.48
CA GLN A 143 4.38 22.52 1.30
C GLN A 143 3.05 22.80 0.59
N LEU A 144 2.40 23.92 0.90
CA LEU A 144 1.17 24.34 0.20
C LEU A 144 1.43 24.64 -1.28
N ASP A 145 2.56 25.27 -1.62
CA ASP A 145 2.96 25.52 -3.01
C ASP A 145 3.22 24.20 -3.75
N ILE A 146 3.88 23.23 -3.10
CA ILE A 146 4.11 21.89 -3.65
C ILE A 146 2.78 21.18 -3.93
N ILE A 147 1.83 21.21 -3.00
CA ILE A 147 0.49 20.63 -3.19
C ILE A 147 -0.20 21.30 -4.39
N ALA A 148 -0.18 22.63 -4.46
CA ALA A 148 -0.79 23.36 -5.57
C ALA A 148 -0.13 23.08 -6.92
N GLN A 149 1.17 22.77 -6.95
CA GLN A 149 1.85 22.31 -8.16
C GLN A 149 1.42 20.88 -8.51
N LEU A 150 1.41 19.95 -7.55
CA LEU A 150 1.01 18.55 -7.79
C LEU A 150 -0.42 18.44 -8.33
N GLU A 151 -1.37 19.17 -7.76
CA GLU A 151 -2.77 19.13 -8.21
C GLU A 151 -2.99 19.84 -9.56
N ARG A 152 -2.08 20.75 -9.95
CA ARG A 152 -2.05 21.32 -11.31
C ARG A 152 -1.46 20.35 -12.33
N ASP A 153 -0.37 19.69 -11.99
CA ASP A 153 0.31 18.73 -12.86
C ASP A 153 -0.53 17.44 -13.03
N PHE A 154 -1.24 17.03 -11.98
CA PHE A 154 -2.00 15.79 -11.91
C PHE A 154 -3.41 16.05 -11.37
N SER A 155 -4.35 16.36 -12.27
CA SER A 155 -5.72 16.77 -11.93
C SER A 155 -6.54 15.71 -11.17
N PHE A 156 -6.10 14.45 -11.18
CA PHE A 156 -6.72 13.36 -10.43
C PHE A 156 -6.27 13.28 -8.96
N LEU A 157 -5.20 13.99 -8.59
CA LEU A 157 -4.73 13.99 -7.20
C LEU A 157 -5.63 14.85 -6.32
N ASN A 158 -5.84 14.37 -5.09
CA ASN A 158 -6.57 15.08 -4.06
C ASN A 158 -5.76 15.05 -2.76
N LEU A 159 -5.11 16.17 -2.45
CA LEU A 159 -4.30 16.36 -1.23
C LEU A 159 -4.98 17.34 -0.27
N SER A 160 -6.31 17.41 -0.31
CA SER A 160 -7.11 18.33 0.52
C SER A 160 -6.90 18.11 2.02
N ARG A 161 -6.66 16.86 2.44
CA ARG A 161 -6.39 16.53 3.85
C ARG A 161 -5.06 17.09 4.31
N GLU A 162 -4.00 16.88 3.53
CA GLU A 162 -2.66 17.36 3.80
C GLU A 162 -2.61 18.89 3.76
N ARG A 163 -3.27 19.49 2.77
CA ARG A 163 -3.46 20.95 2.66
C ARG A 163 -4.09 21.52 3.93
N ALA A 164 -5.23 20.96 4.35
CA ALA A 164 -5.94 21.41 5.55
C ALA A 164 -5.07 21.28 6.81
N ALA A 165 -4.27 20.21 6.92
CA ALA A 165 -3.35 20.03 8.04
C ALA A 165 -2.29 21.15 8.12
N PHE A 166 -1.72 21.55 6.98
CA PHE A 166 -0.76 22.66 6.95
C PHE A 166 -1.41 24.03 7.22
N GLU A 167 -2.60 24.28 6.66
CA GLU A 167 -3.36 25.52 6.90
C GLU A 167 -3.76 25.69 8.36
N GLN A 168 -4.16 24.60 9.03
CA GLN A 168 -4.44 24.59 10.47
C GLN A 168 -3.19 24.94 11.30
N GLN A 169 -2.03 24.39 10.95
CA GLN A 169 -0.77 24.73 11.63
C GLN A 169 -0.38 26.19 11.42
N LEU A 170 -0.63 26.73 10.22
CA LEU A 170 -0.31 28.12 9.87
C LEU A 170 -1.22 29.13 10.59
N THR A 171 -2.49 28.78 10.79
CA THR A 171 -3.47 29.62 11.51
C THR A 171 -3.34 29.48 13.02
N GLY A 172 -3.09 28.27 13.53
CA GLY A 172 -2.88 28.01 14.95
C GLY A 172 -1.63 28.66 15.53
N ALA A 173 -0.59 28.87 14.72
CA ALA A 173 0.64 29.55 15.13
C ALA A 173 0.53 31.09 15.22
N ARG A 174 -0.60 31.68 14.78
CA ARG A 174 -0.86 33.13 14.86
C ARG A 174 -1.63 33.55 16.12
N ARG A 175 -2.01 32.60 16.98
CA ARG A 175 -2.60 32.84 18.30
C ARG A 175 -1.53 32.64 19.37
#